data_AF-A0A7S0DHG1-F1
#
_entry.id   AF-A0A7S0DHG1-F1
#
_cell.length_a   1.000
_cell.length_b   1.000
_cell.length_c   1.000
_cell.angle_alpha   90.00
_cell.angle_beta   90.00
_cell.angle_gamma   90.00
#
_symmetry.space_group_name_H-M   'P 1'
#
loop_
_entity.id
_entity.type
_entity.pdbx_description
1 polymer ?
#
loop_
_entity_poly.entity_id
_entity_poly.type
_entity_poly.pdbx_seq_one_letter_code
_entity_poly.pdbx_strand_id
1 'polypeptide(L)'
;MARQMKIPPRLAGDYPVSNKEGSRCRMNQLISIGLAVSVTIVAVVYNSKLLSQAPYPYLVTLAQLLVIFVGTQVPRYTTTLFTSTNSTAGMSWWRYLWSVLMISILLASHMYLANIALMRLPISLIRMLNATQLIWFVLGMVLFGYEGSARSAGVHVAVTTAALLLICISSASHSDMKGLASQLGSNILFSLEILLAGTCLSDETTPNSNMNASLTLPGVMYHAAPWAALMMGIMWCTLESYTSDWEVIYSVGLPAFLFNGILTFAAMITVSSVSFTTSLPVITLSSIGSDAGVFIIASLLLNERLHWGSLIAVSLAWGSNFLFRRARERLVPGQRQPGIEGSSRGEWIPQARVPDLLNTGDIVLFTSVPALSMKGIGSAAVRLATFSTYDHVALVIKTQMNETFLIEALAEGVSVNEWHNFQDQDWHEEYCRISLRRLNWNKSGTGVSSRGSIVQRAALEEFADGVRGKKYGLNLCGLLCGCGVGEWNDAKRTYFCSELVGEGFKFIGLLPSKICTAQLVPGDFAEGKHLKLPEGASFGPEMKVHFDGRWEGFETATEFVLRSF
;
A
#
# COMPACT_ATOMS: atom_id res chain seq x y z
N MET A 1 18.58 -32.50 -37.91
CA MET A 1 19.41 -31.40 -38.43
C MET A 1 19.15 -30.15 -37.60
N ALA A 2 19.93 -29.96 -36.53
CA ALA A 2 19.82 -28.83 -35.63
C ALA A 2 20.45 -27.59 -36.27
N ARG A 3 19.65 -26.55 -36.55
CA ARG A 3 20.14 -25.23 -36.92
C ARG A 3 20.52 -24.48 -35.64
N GLN A 4 21.83 -24.41 -35.38
CA GLN A 4 22.43 -23.50 -34.41
C GLN A 4 22.06 -22.05 -34.77
N MET A 5 21.27 -21.38 -33.93
CA MET A 5 21.16 -19.92 -33.96
C MET A 5 22.42 -19.34 -33.32
N LYS A 6 23.26 -18.71 -34.15
CA LYS A 6 24.36 -17.85 -33.71
C LYS A 6 23.78 -16.64 -33.00
N ILE A 7 24.03 -16.54 -31.69
CA ILE A 7 23.85 -15.32 -30.91
C ILE A 7 24.95 -14.34 -31.35
N PRO A 8 24.63 -13.13 -31.84
CA PRO A 8 25.66 -12.15 -32.17
C PRO A 8 26.34 -11.62 -30.89
N PRO A 9 27.65 -11.31 -30.94
CA PRO A 9 28.38 -10.81 -29.80
C PRO A 9 27.87 -9.42 -29.38
N ARG A 10 27.79 -9.20 -28.06
CA ARG A 10 27.50 -7.92 -27.43
C ARG A 10 28.43 -6.83 -28.01
N LEU A 11 27.85 -5.89 -28.75
CA LEU A 11 28.48 -4.61 -29.05
C LEU A 11 28.29 -3.69 -27.85
N ALA A 12 29.21 -3.77 -26.89
CA ALA A 12 29.55 -2.63 -26.06
C ALA A 12 30.35 -1.68 -26.96
N GLY A 13 29.66 -0.68 -27.51
CA GLY A 13 30.26 0.38 -28.30
C GLY A 13 29.43 1.64 -28.10
N ASP A 14 30.04 2.64 -27.46
CA ASP A 14 29.53 4.00 -27.40
C ASP A 14 29.38 4.55 -28.83
N TYR A 15 28.18 4.45 -29.40
CA TYR A 15 27.82 5.19 -30.59
C TYR A 15 27.35 6.59 -30.17
N PRO A 16 27.89 7.67 -30.75
CA PRO A 16 27.34 9.00 -30.55
C PRO A 16 25.93 9.04 -31.16
N VAL A 17 24.90 9.00 -30.32
CA VAL A 17 23.52 9.24 -30.72
C VAL A 17 23.49 10.59 -31.43
N SER A 18 23.10 10.59 -32.70
CA SER A 18 23.07 11.83 -33.48
C SER A 18 22.12 12.84 -32.81
N ASN A 19 22.57 14.08 -32.64
CA ASN A 19 21.79 15.17 -32.00
C ASN A 19 20.38 15.39 -32.61
N LYS A 20 20.13 14.88 -33.83
CA LYS A 20 18.83 14.98 -34.52
C LYS A 20 17.77 14.02 -33.96
N GLU A 21 18.15 12.84 -33.47
CA GLU A 21 17.18 11.87 -32.90
C GLU A 21 16.75 12.28 -31.48
N GLY A 22 17.66 12.82 -30.69
CA GLY A 22 17.34 13.38 -29.36
C GLY A 22 16.41 14.61 -29.42
N SER A 23 16.50 15.41 -30.49
CA SER A 23 15.61 16.57 -30.72
C SER A 23 14.19 16.14 -31.13
N ARG A 24 14.05 15.16 -32.04
CA ARG A 24 12.73 14.61 -32.41
C ARG A 24 12.03 13.94 -31.24
N CYS A 25 12.76 13.21 -30.39
CA CYS A 25 12.20 12.56 -29.21
C CYS A 25 11.62 13.59 -28.22
N ARG A 26 12.36 14.67 -27.93
CA ARG A 26 11.86 15.77 -27.07
C ARG A 26 10.66 16.49 -27.66
N MET A 27 10.65 16.71 -28.97
CA MET A 27 9.51 17.34 -29.65
C MET A 27 8.25 16.50 -29.57
N ASN A 28 8.35 15.18 -29.78
CA ASN A 28 7.22 14.27 -29.63
C ASN A 28 6.69 14.24 -28.18
N GLN A 29 7.56 14.30 -27.17
CA GLN A 29 7.14 14.38 -25.77
C GLN A 29 6.37 15.67 -25.46
N LEU A 30 6.86 16.82 -25.93
CA LEU A 30 6.18 18.10 -25.76
C LEU A 30 4.81 18.11 -26.45
N ILE A 31 4.71 17.52 -27.65
CA ILE A 31 3.44 17.36 -28.36
C ILE A 31 2.46 16.48 -27.56
N SER A 32 2.91 15.35 -27.04
CA SER A 32 2.07 14.45 -26.23
C SER A 32 1.57 15.13 -24.95
N ILE A 33 2.43 15.89 -24.26
CA ILE A 33 2.05 16.67 -23.08
C ILE A 33 1.02 17.74 -23.45
N GLY A 34 1.29 18.52 -24.51
CA GLY A 34 0.36 19.54 -25.00
C GLY A 34 -1.00 18.95 -25.34
N LEU A 35 -1.02 17.81 -26.04
CA LEU A 35 -2.25 17.09 -26.37
C LEU A 35 -3.01 16.62 -25.13
N ALA A 36 -2.31 16.01 -24.17
CA ALA A 36 -2.94 15.53 -22.93
C ALA A 36 -3.58 16.69 -22.14
N VAL A 37 -2.87 17.82 -22.03
CA VAL A 37 -3.37 19.03 -21.39
C VAL A 37 -4.62 19.55 -22.12
N SER A 38 -4.54 19.75 -23.44
CA SER A 38 -5.65 20.27 -24.24
C SER A 38 -6.90 19.39 -24.19
N VAL A 39 -6.75 18.07 -24.34
CA VAL A 39 -7.87 17.12 -24.28
C VAL A 39 -8.51 17.12 -22.89
N THR A 40 -7.70 17.18 -21.83
CA THR A 40 -8.22 17.25 -20.46
C THR A 40 -9.03 18.52 -20.22
N ILE A 41 -8.55 19.67 -20.71
CA ILE A 41 -9.30 20.94 -20.61
C ILE A 41 -10.66 20.84 -21.30
N VAL A 42 -10.68 20.37 -22.54
CA VAL A 42 -11.92 20.25 -23.32
C VAL A 42 -12.88 19.27 -22.64
N ALA A 43 -12.38 18.11 -22.17
CA ALA A 43 -13.19 17.13 -21.47
C ALA A 43 -13.89 17.72 -20.24
N VAL A 44 -13.17 18.49 -19.43
CA VAL A 44 -13.68 19.01 -18.16
C VAL A 44 -14.69 20.13 -18.38
N VAL A 45 -14.37 21.07 -19.27
CA VAL A 45 -15.28 22.18 -19.61
C VAL A 45 -16.56 21.64 -20.26
N TYR A 46 -16.42 20.68 -21.18
CA TYR A 46 -17.58 20.05 -21.81
C TYR A 46 -18.43 19.28 -20.81
N ASN A 47 -17.81 18.50 -19.92
CA ASN A 47 -18.52 17.73 -18.90
C ASN A 47 -19.30 18.65 -17.95
N SER A 48 -18.70 19.77 -17.51
CA SER A 48 -19.39 20.76 -16.68
C SER A 48 -20.59 21.37 -17.40
N LYS A 49 -20.43 21.75 -18.68
CA LYS A 49 -21.54 22.26 -19.50
C LYS A 49 -22.64 21.21 -19.70
N LEU A 50 -22.28 19.95 -19.93
CA LEU A 50 -23.24 18.86 -20.04
C LEU A 50 -24.03 18.69 -18.74
N LEU A 51 -23.36 18.68 -17.60
CA LEU A 51 -23.99 18.57 -16.28
C LEU A 51 -24.88 19.79 -15.94
N SER A 52 -24.59 20.97 -16.48
CA SER A 52 -25.49 22.13 -16.33
C SER A 52 -26.79 22.00 -17.13
N GLN A 53 -26.79 21.21 -18.21
CA GLN A 53 -27.96 20.96 -19.05
C GLN A 53 -28.73 19.71 -18.60
N ALA A 54 -28.01 18.68 -18.18
CA ALA A 54 -28.53 17.41 -17.68
C ALA A 54 -27.91 17.12 -16.30
N PRO A 55 -28.52 17.57 -15.19
CA PRO A 55 -27.99 17.43 -13.83
C PRO A 55 -28.19 16.00 -13.28
N TYR A 56 -27.76 15.01 -14.05
CA TYR A 56 -27.93 13.57 -13.83
C TYR A 56 -26.55 12.91 -13.72
N PRO A 57 -25.86 13.04 -12.56
CA PRO A 57 -24.49 12.58 -12.39
C PRO A 57 -24.33 11.08 -12.61
N TYR A 58 -25.30 10.24 -12.20
CA TYR A 58 -25.20 8.79 -12.42
C TYR A 58 -25.26 8.46 -13.91
N LEU A 59 -26.19 9.08 -14.65
CA LEU A 59 -26.31 8.89 -16.10
C LEU A 59 -25.05 9.36 -16.85
N VAL A 60 -24.53 10.53 -16.49
CA VAL A 60 -23.31 11.08 -17.12
C VAL A 60 -22.10 10.17 -16.84
N THR A 61 -21.91 9.72 -15.59
CA THR A 61 -20.83 8.79 -15.23
C THR A 61 -21.00 7.44 -15.95
N LEU A 62 -22.23 6.92 -16.04
CA LEU A 62 -22.52 5.68 -16.75
C LEU A 62 -22.12 5.79 -18.23
N ALA A 63 -22.51 6.88 -18.90
CA ALA A 63 -22.15 7.10 -20.31
C ALA A 63 -20.63 7.16 -20.51
N GLN A 64 -19.91 7.84 -19.61
CA GLN A 64 -18.45 7.88 -19.63
C GLN A 64 -17.84 6.48 -19.46
N LEU A 65 -18.29 5.72 -18.47
CA LEU A 65 -17.79 4.36 -18.20
C LEU A 65 -18.11 3.38 -19.32
N LEU A 66 -19.27 3.49 -19.98
CA LEU A 66 -19.62 2.69 -21.15
C LEU A 66 -18.70 2.98 -22.34
N VAL A 67 -18.37 4.26 -22.58
CA VAL A 67 -17.41 4.62 -23.63
C VAL A 67 -16.01 4.15 -23.27
N ILE A 68 -15.58 4.24 -22.01
CA ILE A 68 -14.29 3.70 -21.55
C ILE A 68 -14.26 2.17 -21.71
N PHE A 69 -15.34 1.49 -21.38
CA PHE A 69 -15.48 0.04 -21.59
C PHE A 69 -15.32 -0.30 -23.07
N VAL A 70 -16.16 0.25 -23.95
CA VAL A 70 -16.05 -0.02 -25.40
C VAL A 70 -14.68 0.39 -25.95
N GLY A 71 -14.18 1.55 -25.53
CA GLY A 71 -12.90 2.12 -25.94
C GLY A 71 -11.69 1.32 -25.47
N THR A 72 -11.80 0.51 -24.41
CA THR A 72 -10.73 -0.41 -23.99
C THR A 72 -10.86 -1.79 -24.62
N GLN A 73 -12.09 -2.25 -24.89
CA GLN A 73 -12.33 -3.57 -25.49
C GLN A 73 -12.05 -3.61 -27.00
N VAL A 74 -12.49 -2.60 -27.76
CA VAL A 74 -12.37 -2.59 -29.23
C VAL A 74 -10.91 -2.55 -29.68
N PRO A 75 -10.03 -1.69 -29.13
CA PRO A 75 -8.65 -1.60 -29.59
C PRO A 75 -7.77 -2.81 -29.28
N ARG A 76 -8.25 -3.76 -28.46
CA ARG A 76 -7.60 -5.06 -28.26
C ARG A 76 -7.41 -5.81 -29.58
N TYR A 77 -8.36 -5.66 -30.51
CA TYR A 77 -8.31 -6.34 -31.81
C TYR A 77 -7.49 -5.58 -32.86
N THR A 78 -7.20 -4.30 -32.63
CA THR A 78 -6.62 -3.41 -33.65
C THR A 78 -5.26 -2.83 -33.29
N THR A 79 -4.88 -2.79 -32.01
CA THR A 79 -3.66 -2.09 -31.56
C THR A 79 -2.81 -2.92 -30.60
N THR A 80 -1.50 -2.77 -30.71
CA THR A 80 -0.52 -3.43 -29.83
C THR A 80 -0.37 -2.74 -28.47
N LEU A 81 -1.03 -1.59 -28.24
CA LEU A 81 -1.02 -0.88 -26.96
C LEU A 81 -1.69 -1.68 -25.83
N PHE A 82 -2.58 -2.61 -26.18
CA PHE A 82 -3.29 -3.47 -25.24
C PHE A 82 -2.75 -4.90 -25.23
N THR A 83 -1.64 -5.21 -25.92
CA THR A 83 -1.12 -6.60 -25.99
C THR A 83 -0.65 -7.13 -24.63
N SER A 84 -0.37 -6.25 -23.66
CA SER A 84 0.01 -6.67 -22.30
C SER A 84 -1.17 -7.23 -21.50
N THR A 85 -2.43 -7.16 -21.97
CA THR A 85 -3.57 -7.75 -21.25
C THR A 85 -3.55 -9.28 -21.19
N ASN A 86 -2.64 -9.93 -21.92
CA ASN A 86 -2.47 -11.39 -21.87
C ASN A 86 -1.67 -11.86 -20.63
N SER A 87 -1.06 -10.96 -19.84
CA SER A 87 -0.31 -11.34 -18.63
C SER A 87 -1.20 -11.70 -17.43
N THR A 88 -2.51 -11.42 -17.47
CA THR A 88 -3.45 -11.88 -16.44
C THR A 88 -3.79 -13.38 -16.55
N ALA A 89 -3.23 -14.09 -17.54
CA ALA A 89 -3.45 -15.52 -17.77
C ALA A 89 -2.96 -16.45 -16.64
N GLY A 90 -2.36 -15.92 -15.58
CA GLY A 90 -1.96 -16.68 -14.38
C GLY A 90 -2.70 -16.33 -13.08
N MET A 91 -3.57 -15.30 -13.05
CA MET A 91 -4.21 -14.88 -11.80
C MET A 91 -5.34 -15.85 -11.41
N SER A 92 -5.35 -16.29 -10.14
CA SER A 92 -6.47 -17.08 -9.63
C SER A 92 -7.77 -16.28 -9.73
N TRP A 93 -8.88 -16.95 -10.05
CA TRP A 93 -10.20 -16.31 -10.16
C TRP A 93 -10.56 -15.48 -8.93
N TRP A 94 -10.18 -15.93 -7.74
CA TRP A 94 -10.41 -15.21 -6.49
C TRP A 94 -9.61 -13.92 -6.38
N ARG A 95 -8.31 -13.93 -6.73
CA ARG A 95 -7.49 -12.71 -6.75
C ARG A 95 -7.99 -11.74 -7.82
N TYR A 96 -8.32 -12.27 -9.01
CA TYR A 96 -8.90 -11.47 -10.09
C TYR A 96 -10.19 -10.79 -9.63
N LEU A 97 -11.13 -11.55 -9.07
CA LEU A 97 -12.40 -11.02 -8.60
C LEU A 97 -12.21 -9.97 -7.50
N TRP A 98 -11.37 -10.22 -6.49
CA TRP A 98 -11.18 -9.28 -5.39
C TRP A 98 -10.44 -8.01 -5.80
N SER A 99 -9.34 -8.12 -6.54
CA SER A 99 -8.52 -6.98 -6.93
C SER A 99 -9.23 -6.11 -7.99
N VAL A 100 -9.73 -6.73 -9.06
CA VAL A 100 -10.37 -5.99 -10.16
C VAL A 100 -11.67 -5.36 -9.70
N LEU A 101 -12.50 -6.08 -8.93
CA LEU A 101 -13.78 -5.54 -8.46
C LEU A 101 -13.57 -4.34 -7.53
N MET A 102 -12.59 -4.41 -6.61
CA MET A 102 -12.29 -3.27 -5.73
C MET A 102 -11.82 -2.05 -6.52
N ILE A 103 -10.90 -2.23 -7.49
CA ILE A 103 -10.47 -1.15 -8.38
C ILE A 103 -11.67 -0.58 -9.16
N SER A 104 -12.57 -1.43 -9.64
CA SER A 104 -13.79 -1.03 -10.37
C SER A 104 -14.74 -0.19 -9.51
N ILE A 105 -14.90 -0.56 -8.24
CA ILE A 105 -15.72 0.17 -7.26
C ILE A 105 -15.14 1.57 -7.03
N LEU A 106 -13.83 1.65 -6.83
CA LEU A 106 -13.14 2.93 -6.61
C LEU A 106 -13.22 3.81 -7.85
N LEU A 107 -13.02 3.25 -9.04
CA LEU A 107 -13.17 3.93 -10.32
C LEU A 107 -14.57 4.53 -10.48
N ALA A 108 -15.61 3.71 -10.33
CA ALA A 108 -17.00 4.16 -10.44
C ALA A 108 -17.32 5.25 -9.41
N SER A 109 -16.90 5.05 -8.17
CA SER A 109 -17.21 5.94 -7.05
C SER A 109 -16.51 7.29 -7.17
N HIS A 110 -15.22 7.31 -7.55
CA HIS A 110 -14.51 8.58 -7.74
C HIS A 110 -15.11 9.36 -8.91
N MET A 111 -15.46 8.71 -10.03
CA MET A 111 -15.98 9.42 -11.21
C MET A 111 -17.34 10.03 -10.91
N TYR A 112 -18.18 9.32 -10.16
CA TYR A 112 -19.45 9.83 -9.67
C TYR A 112 -19.28 11.04 -8.75
N LEU A 113 -18.40 10.95 -7.75
CA LEU A 113 -18.13 12.05 -6.84
C LEU A 113 -17.53 13.28 -7.54
N ALA A 114 -16.67 13.07 -8.54
CA ALA A 114 -16.15 14.15 -9.39
C ALA A 114 -17.26 14.84 -10.19
N ASN A 115 -18.24 14.09 -10.72
CA ASN A 115 -19.39 14.67 -11.42
C ASN A 115 -20.33 15.42 -10.46
N ILE A 116 -20.52 14.95 -9.22
CA ILE A 116 -21.24 15.72 -8.19
C ILE A 116 -20.52 17.04 -7.88
N ALA A 117 -19.19 17.01 -7.75
CA ALA A 117 -18.42 18.21 -7.50
C ALA A 117 -18.58 19.23 -8.65
N LEU A 118 -18.53 18.78 -9.90
CA LEU A 118 -18.72 19.63 -11.09
C LEU A 118 -20.10 20.30 -11.18
N MET A 119 -21.13 19.72 -10.57
CA MET A 119 -22.45 20.35 -10.49
C MET A 119 -22.52 21.44 -9.41
N ARG A 120 -21.64 21.42 -8.42
CA ARG A 120 -21.78 22.21 -7.18
C ARG A 120 -20.69 23.24 -6.98
N LEU A 121 -19.52 23.03 -7.58
CA LEU A 121 -18.35 23.88 -7.40
C LEU A 121 -17.88 24.45 -8.74
N PRO A 122 -17.28 25.66 -8.73
CA PRO A 122 -16.63 26.20 -9.90
C PRO A 122 -15.43 25.32 -10.32
N ILE A 123 -15.15 25.29 -11.62
CA ILE A 123 -14.09 24.42 -12.18
C ILE A 123 -12.73 24.80 -11.60
N SER A 124 -12.48 26.10 -11.38
CA SER A 124 -11.25 26.55 -10.73
C SER A 124 -11.07 25.90 -9.36
N LEU A 125 -12.07 25.98 -8.48
CA LEU A 125 -11.98 25.41 -7.13
C LEU A 125 -11.77 23.89 -7.15
N ILE A 126 -12.43 23.17 -8.06
CA ILE A 126 -12.21 21.72 -8.25
C ILE A 126 -10.74 21.43 -8.58
N ARG A 127 -10.16 22.19 -9.53
CA ARG A 127 -8.76 22.01 -9.93
C ARG A 127 -7.78 22.38 -8.82
N MET A 128 -8.10 23.38 -8.02
CA MET A 128 -7.32 23.73 -6.84
C MET A 128 -7.33 22.59 -5.81
N LEU A 129 -8.49 21.97 -5.59
CA LEU A 129 -8.62 20.83 -4.68
C LEU A 129 -7.89 19.59 -5.21
N ASN A 130 -7.80 19.36 -6.52
CA ASN A 130 -7.02 18.27 -7.11
C ASN A 130 -5.53 18.33 -6.75
N ALA A 131 -4.98 19.50 -6.43
CA ALA A 131 -3.60 19.61 -5.95
C ALA A 131 -3.36 18.79 -4.66
N THR A 132 -4.41 18.49 -3.89
CA THR A 132 -4.34 17.68 -2.66
C THR A 132 -4.25 16.18 -2.91
N GLN A 133 -4.48 15.71 -4.13
CA GLN A 133 -4.51 14.29 -4.45
C GLN A 133 -3.19 13.59 -4.07
N LEU A 134 -2.05 14.28 -4.21
CA LEU A 134 -0.74 13.76 -3.83
C LEU A 134 -0.61 13.52 -2.31
N ILE A 135 -1.27 14.33 -1.47
CA ILE A 135 -1.32 14.09 -0.02
C ILE A 135 -1.93 12.72 0.24
N TRP A 136 -3.09 12.45 -0.35
CA TRP A 136 -3.82 11.20 -0.14
C TRP A 136 -3.05 10.00 -0.67
N PHE A 137 -2.33 10.17 -1.79
CA PHE A 137 -1.45 9.15 -2.31
C PHE A 137 -0.28 8.85 -1.37
N VAL A 138 0.42 9.87 -0.89
CA VAL A 138 1.54 9.73 0.06
C VAL A 138 1.07 9.15 1.39
N LEU A 139 -0.06 9.63 1.91
CA LEU A 139 -0.66 9.07 3.11
C LEU A 139 -1.03 7.61 2.92
N GLY A 140 -1.60 7.24 1.77
CA GLY A 140 -1.80 5.85 1.37
C GLY A 140 -0.50 5.06 1.41
N MET A 141 0.54 5.53 0.71
CA MET A 141 1.85 4.87 0.69
C MET A 141 2.41 4.65 2.10
N VAL A 142 2.30 5.63 3.00
CA VAL A 142 2.72 5.49 4.41
C VAL A 142 1.84 4.48 5.16
N LEU A 143 0.52 4.55 5.02
CA LEU A 143 -0.43 3.64 5.68
C LEU A 143 -0.23 2.17 5.25
N PHE A 144 0.05 1.96 3.96
CA PHE A 144 0.36 0.64 3.42
C PHE A 144 1.85 0.26 3.54
N GLY A 145 2.67 1.11 4.18
CA GLY A 145 4.07 0.84 4.48
C GLY A 145 5.04 0.96 3.29
N TYR A 146 4.61 1.44 2.13
CA TYR A 146 5.46 1.55 0.93
C TYR A 146 6.48 2.70 0.93
N GLU A 147 6.43 3.62 1.91
CA GLU A 147 7.27 4.83 1.91
C GLU A 147 8.27 4.84 3.07
N GLY A 148 9.57 4.80 2.76
CA GLY A 148 10.66 4.77 3.74
C GLY A 148 11.16 6.13 4.26
N SER A 149 10.61 7.25 3.77
CA SER A 149 11.07 8.61 4.18
C SER A 149 9.93 9.46 4.76
N ALA A 150 9.59 9.20 6.02
CA ALA A 150 8.52 9.91 6.72
C ALA A 150 8.75 11.42 6.88
N ARG A 151 10.00 11.89 6.98
CA ARG A 151 10.28 13.34 7.18
C ARG A 151 9.94 14.18 5.95
N SER A 152 10.33 13.74 4.76
CA SER A 152 10.06 14.47 3.51
C SER A 152 8.56 14.44 3.17
N ALA A 153 7.91 13.30 3.39
CA ALA A 153 6.46 13.15 3.30
C ALA A 153 5.71 14.05 4.29
N GLY A 154 6.13 14.08 5.56
CA GLY A 154 5.48 14.89 6.59
C GLY A 154 5.50 16.39 6.29
N VAL A 155 6.64 16.93 5.84
CA VAL A 155 6.73 18.34 5.43
C VAL A 155 5.82 18.63 4.24
N HIS A 156 5.80 17.74 3.25
CA HIS A 156 4.94 17.88 2.08
C HIS A 156 3.45 17.89 2.44
N VAL A 157 3.03 16.96 3.28
CA VAL A 157 1.65 16.86 3.78
C VAL A 157 1.28 18.12 4.56
N ALA A 158 2.16 18.61 5.44
CA ALA A 158 1.91 19.81 6.22
C ALA A 158 1.71 21.07 5.35
N VAL A 159 2.61 21.31 4.40
CA VAL A 159 2.53 22.49 3.50
C VAL A 159 1.28 22.43 2.63
N THR A 160 0.96 21.27 2.07
CA THR A 160 -0.18 21.10 1.17
C THR A 160 -1.52 21.15 1.95
N THR A 161 -1.54 20.69 3.21
CA THR A 161 -2.69 20.84 4.10
C THR A 161 -2.93 22.31 4.47
N ALA A 162 -1.86 23.06 4.76
CA ALA A 162 -1.96 24.51 5.00
C ALA A 162 -2.50 25.26 3.76
N ALA A 163 -2.04 24.87 2.56
CA ALA A 163 -2.57 25.39 1.31
C ALA A 163 -4.07 25.05 1.15
N LEU A 164 -4.49 23.81 1.42
CA LEU A 164 -5.90 23.42 1.38
C LEU A 164 -6.77 24.24 2.34
N LEU A 165 -6.32 24.44 3.58
CA LEU A 165 -7.04 25.29 4.54
C LEU A 165 -7.21 26.71 4.02
N LEU A 166 -6.15 27.28 3.42
CA LEU A 166 -6.21 28.61 2.82
C LEU A 166 -7.20 28.67 1.64
N ILE A 167 -7.25 27.64 0.79
CA ILE A 167 -8.22 27.51 -0.31
C ILE A 167 -9.66 27.48 0.24
N CYS A 168 -9.91 26.69 1.28
CA CYS A 168 -11.23 26.57 1.88
C CYS A 168 -11.68 27.90 2.51
N ILE A 169 -10.78 28.60 3.21
CA ILE A 169 -11.06 29.91 3.82
C ILE A 169 -11.34 30.96 2.74
N SER A 170 -10.50 31.03 1.70
CA SER A 170 -10.66 32.01 0.62
C SER A 170 -11.88 31.77 -0.26
N SER A 171 -12.40 30.54 -0.27
CA SER A 171 -13.54 30.12 -1.10
C SER A 171 -14.81 29.86 -0.26
N ALA A 172 -14.82 30.25 1.02
CA ALA A 172 -15.91 29.99 1.96
C ALA A 172 -17.25 30.61 1.52
N SER A 173 -17.23 31.69 0.74
CA SER A 173 -18.45 32.36 0.22
C SER A 173 -19.13 31.63 -0.94
N HIS A 174 -18.43 30.70 -1.61
CA HIS A 174 -18.90 30.02 -2.82
C HIS A 174 -18.93 28.49 -2.69
N SER A 175 -18.52 27.93 -1.55
CA SER A 175 -18.37 26.47 -1.40
C SER A 175 -19.61 25.83 -0.79
N ASP A 176 -20.35 25.09 -1.63
CA ASP A 176 -21.27 24.07 -1.12
C ASP A 176 -20.43 22.97 -0.44
N MET A 177 -20.65 22.77 0.86
CA MET A 177 -19.96 21.74 1.64
C MET A 177 -20.11 20.35 1.04
N LYS A 178 -21.26 20.05 0.40
CA LYS A 178 -21.43 18.76 -0.26
C LYS A 178 -20.55 18.64 -1.50
N GLY A 179 -20.38 19.72 -2.25
CA GLY A 179 -19.46 19.79 -3.39
C GLY A 179 -18.01 19.61 -2.93
N LEU A 180 -17.60 20.31 -1.87
CA LEU A 180 -16.27 20.21 -1.29
C LEU A 180 -15.97 18.78 -0.80
N ALA A 181 -16.89 18.19 -0.04
CA ALA A 181 -16.77 16.82 0.44
C ALA A 181 -16.71 15.81 -0.71
N SER A 182 -17.51 15.99 -1.76
CA SER A 182 -17.48 15.12 -2.94
C SER A 182 -16.13 15.21 -3.67
N GLN A 183 -15.54 16.40 -3.83
CA GLN A 183 -14.25 16.54 -4.49
C GLN A 183 -13.11 15.93 -3.67
N LEU A 184 -13.07 16.17 -2.37
CA LEU A 184 -12.07 15.57 -1.48
C LEU A 184 -12.21 14.04 -1.44
N GLY A 185 -13.46 13.55 -1.36
CA GLY A 185 -13.75 12.12 -1.44
C GLY A 185 -13.28 11.50 -2.76
N SER A 186 -13.55 12.16 -3.89
CA SER A 186 -13.05 11.74 -5.20
C SER A 186 -11.52 11.62 -5.22
N ASN A 187 -10.80 12.61 -4.68
CA ASN A 187 -9.34 12.58 -4.65
C ASN A 187 -8.79 11.44 -3.79
N ILE A 188 -9.42 11.14 -2.65
CA ILE A 188 -9.05 10.02 -1.78
C ILE A 188 -9.24 8.69 -2.52
N LEU A 189 -10.42 8.48 -3.12
CA LEU A 189 -10.74 7.24 -3.82
C LEU A 189 -9.84 7.04 -5.05
N PHE A 190 -9.56 8.10 -5.80
CA PHE A 190 -8.63 8.04 -6.93
C PHE A 190 -7.20 7.69 -6.49
N SER A 191 -6.72 8.28 -5.39
CA SER A 191 -5.40 7.94 -4.85
C SER A 191 -5.31 6.49 -4.36
N LEU A 192 -6.37 5.99 -3.71
CA LEU A 192 -6.47 4.60 -3.29
C LEU A 192 -6.52 3.65 -4.49
N GLU A 193 -7.26 4.02 -5.53
CA GLU A 193 -7.33 3.25 -6.77
C GLU A 193 -5.97 3.11 -7.42
N ILE A 194 -5.24 4.22 -7.61
CA ILE A 194 -3.88 4.16 -8.18
C ILE A 194 -2.98 3.28 -7.32
N LEU A 195 -3.09 3.37 -6.00
CA LEU A 195 -2.28 2.57 -5.09
C LEU A 195 -2.60 1.07 -5.23
N LEU A 196 -3.88 0.70 -5.21
CA LEU A 196 -4.31 -0.69 -5.38
C LEU A 196 -3.99 -1.21 -6.78
N ALA A 197 -4.13 -0.39 -7.81
CA ALA A 197 -3.70 -0.74 -9.17
C ALA A 197 -2.19 -0.98 -9.19
N GLY A 198 -1.38 -0.13 -8.57
CA GLY A 198 0.07 -0.31 -8.50
C GLY A 198 0.49 -1.63 -7.84
N THR A 199 -0.20 -2.04 -6.77
CA THR A 199 0.12 -3.24 -5.99
C THR A 199 -0.44 -4.53 -6.60
N CYS A 200 -1.62 -4.48 -7.21
CA CYS A 200 -2.21 -5.64 -7.88
C CYS A 200 -1.47 -5.99 -9.17
N LEU A 201 -0.73 -5.04 -9.75
CA LEU A 201 0.01 -5.22 -11.00
C LEU A 201 1.48 -5.57 -10.82
N SER A 202 2.01 -5.54 -9.60
CA SER A 202 3.41 -5.85 -9.30
C SER A 202 3.69 -7.35 -9.15
N ASP A 203 2.91 -8.24 -9.78
CA ASP A 203 2.92 -9.70 -9.53
C ASP A 203 4.22 -10.41 -10.01
N GLU A 204 5.18 -10.51 -9.08
CA GLU A 204 5.89 -11.70 -8.57
C GLU A 204 6.47 -12.82 -9.46
N THR A 205 6.19 -12.94 -10.76
CA THR A 205 6.52 -14.19 -11.49
C THR A 205 7.70 -14.16 -12.46
N THR A 206 8.41 -13.03 -12.62
CA THR A 206 9.62 -12.99 -13.46
C THR A 206 10.76 -12.20 -12.80
N PRO A 207 11.73 -12.86 -12.17
CA PRO A 207 12.84 -12.21 -11.47
C PRO A 207 13.82 -11.45 -12.37
N ASN A 208 13.71 -11.57 -13.70
CA ASN A 208 14.78 -11.15 -14.62
C ASN A 208 14.32 -10.38 -15.87
N SER A 209 13.05 -10.01 -16.01
CA SER A 209 12.66 -9.08 -17.08
C SER A 209 12.54 -7.68 -16.51
N ASN A 210 13.51 -6.83 -16.86
CA ASN A 210 13.45 -5.38 -16.80
C ASN A 210 12.00 -4.90 -16.80
N MET A 211 11.58 -4.24 -15.71
CA MET A 211 10.47 -3.31 -15.43
C MET A 211 9.57 -2.79 -16.59
N ASN A 212 9.30 -3.57 -17.63
CA ASN A 212 8.75 -3.15 -18.91
C ASN A 212 7.46 -3.93 -19.27
N ALA A 213 7.04 -4.86 -18.43
CA ALA A 213 5.75 -5.53 -18.53
C ALA A 213 4.80 -5.13 -17.39
N SER A 214 4.93 -3.90 -16.88
CA SER A 214 3.88 -3.34 -16.01
C SER A 214 2.60 -3.25 -16.85
N LEU A 215 1.54 -3.89 -16.38
CA LEU A 215 0.24 -3.77 -17.02
C LEU A 215 -0.08 -2.27 -17.12
N THR A 216 -0.27 -1.80 -18.34
CA THR A 216 -0.47 -0.38 -18.61
C THR A 216 -1.77 0.07 -17.92
N LEU A 217 -1.90 1.34 -17.48
CA LEU A 217 -3.17 1.87 -16.93
C LEU A 217 -4.39 1.49 -17.82
N PRO A 218 -4.30 1.53 -19.17
CA PRO A 218 -5.32 0.99 -20.06
C PRO A 218 -5.64 -0.51 -19.86
N GLY A 219 -4.66 -1.34 -19.52
CA GLY A 219 -4.85 -2.76 -19.20
C GLY A 219 -5.58 -3.00 -17.87
N VAL A 220 -5.38 -2.15 -16.85
CA VAL A 220 -6.21 -2.18 -15.62
C VAL A 220 -7.66 -1.83 -15.96
N MET A 221 -7.82 -0.76 -16.73
CA MET A 221 -9.14 -0.25 -17.13
C MET A 221 -9.89 -1.25 -18.01
N TYR A 222 -9.19 -2.04 -18.82
CA TYR A 222 -9.79 -3.13 -19.60
C TYR A 222 -10.56 -4.12 -18.71
N HIS A 223 -10.01 -4.46 -17.53
CA HIS A 223 -10.65 -5.37 -16.59
C HIS A 223 -11.65 -4.66 -15.68
N ALA A 224 -11.37 -3.41 -15.27
CA ALA A 224 -12.18 -2.68 -14.30
C ALA A 224 -13.41 -1.97 -14.88
N ALA A 225 -13.31 -1.42 -16.10
CA ALA A 225 -14.37 -0.63 -16.73
C ALA A 225 -15.72 -1.37 -16.90
N PRO A 226 -15.78 -2.67 -17.29
CA PRO A 226 -17.06 -3.38 -17.42
C PRO A 226 -17.81 -3.44 -16.09
N TRP A 227 -17.11 -3.76 -15.00
CA TRP A 227 -17.69 -3.85 -13.66
C TRP A 227 -18.09 -2.48 -13.13
N ALA A 228 -17.25 -1.46 -13.35
CA ALA A 228 -17.56 -0.09 -12.99
C ALA A 228 -18.84 0.40 -13.70
N ALA A 229 -18.97 0.15 -15.01
CA ALA A 229 -20.16 0.50 -15.80
C ALA A 229 -21.40 -0.26 -15.32
N LEU A 230 -21.29 -1.56 -15.02
CA LEU A 230 -22.39 -2.37 -14.50
C LEU A 230 -22.90 -1.81 -13.16
N MET A 231 -21.99 -1.53 -12.22
CA MET A 231 -22.34 -0.98 -10.92
C MET A 231 -22.98 0.39 -11.04
N MET A 232 -22.42 1.27 -11.88
CA MET A 232 -22.99 2.59 -12.14
C MET A 232 -24.38 2.49 -12.80
N GLY A 233 -24.59 1.50 -13.68
CA GLY A 233 -25.87 1.22 -14.31
C GLY A 233 -26.94 0.81 -13.28
N ILE A 234 -26.58 -0.05 -12.33
CA ILE A 234 -27.48 -0.42 -11.22
C ILE A 234 -27.83 0.81 -10.37
N MET A 235 -26.84 1.66 -10.05
CA MET A 235 -27.07 2.87 -9.26
C MET A 235 -27.95 3.88 -9.99
N TRP A 236 -27.72 4.11 -11.29
CA TRP A 236 -28.58 4.95 -12.11
C TRP A 236 -30.02 4.41 -12.13
N CYS A 237 -30.19 3.11 -12.41
CA CYS A 237 -31.51 2.48 -12.45
C CYS A 237 -32.28 2.60 -11.13
N THR A 238 -31.58 2.61 -9.98
CA THR A 238 -32.22 2.59 -8.65
C THR A 238 -32.40 3.97 -8.04
N LEU A 239 -31.50 4.92 -8.30
CA LEU A 239 -31.44 6.20 -7.59
C LEU A 239 -31.86 7.40 -8.45
N GLU A 240 -31.64 7.34 -9.77
CA GLU A 240 -31.77 8.52 -10.66
C GLU A 240 -32.73 8.32 -11.83
N SER A 241 -32.99 7.08 -12.24
CA SER A 241 -33.87 6.78 -13.39
C SER A 241 -35.30 7.31 -13.20
N TYR A 242 -35.81 7.29 -11.97
CA TYR A 242 -37.15 7.78 -11.64
C TYR A 242 -37.24 9.31 -11.59
N THR A 243 -36.13 9.99 -11.27
CA THR A 243 -36.07 11.46 -11.20
C THR A 243 -35.58 12.09 -12.50
N SER A 244 -35.12 11.27 -13.45
CA SER A 244 -34.65 11.69 -14.76
C SER A 244 -35.81 12.13 -15.64
N ASP A 245 -35.78 13.39 -16.06
CA ASP A 245 -36.71 13.90 -17.05
C ASP A 245 -36.22 13.49 -18.44
N TRP A 246 -36.98 12.61 -19.08
CA TRP A 246 -36.66 12.13 -20.41
C TRP A 246 -36.65 13.25 -21.44
N GLU A 247 -37.45 14.32 -21.26
CA GLU A 247 -37.44 15.47 -22.17
C GLU A 247 -36.09 16.19 -22.16
N VAL A 248 -35.51 16.39 -20.96
CA VAL A 248 -34.17 16.96 -20.80
C VAL A 248 -33.13 16.07 -21.48
N ILE A 249 -33.18 14.75 -21.27
CA ILE A 249 -32.25 13.79 -21.88
C ILE A 249 -32.35 13.82 -23.41
N TYR A 250 -33.57 13.85 -23.97
CA TYR A 250 -33.78 13.94 -25.41
C TYR A 250 -33.33 15.28 -25.99
N SER A 251 -33.52 16.38 -25.24
CA SER A 251 -33.10 17.73 -25.68
C SER A 251 -31.58 17.88 -25.78
N VAL A 252 -30.84 17.28 -24.84
CA VAL A 252 -29.37 17.23 -24.85
C VAL A 252 -28.88 16.24 -25.91
N GLY A 253 -29.59 15.12 -26.06
CA GLY A 253 -29.35 14.11 -27.06
C GLY A 253 -28.24 13.11 -26.68
N LEU A 254 -28.43 11.85 -27.06
CA LEU A 254 -27.45 10.78 -26.87
C LEU A 254 -26.02 11.12 -27.41
N PRO A 255 -25.86 11.81 -28.55
CA PRO A 255 -24.53 12.18 -29.05
C PRO A 255 -23.71 13.03 -28.07
N ALA A 256 -24.33 13.88 -27.27
CA ALA A 256 -23.63 14.71 -26.30
C ALA A 256 -23.02 13.88 -25.15
N PHE A 257 -23.78 12.90 -24.64
CA PHE A 257 -23.29 11.96 -23.62
C PHE A 257 -22.14 11.09 -24.16
N LEU A 258 -22.28 10.58 -25.39
CA LEU A 258 -21.23 9.79 -26.04
C LEU A 258 -19.97 10.63 -26.29
N PHE A 259 -20.13 11.86 -26.77
CA PHE A 259 -19.00 12.76 -27.01
C PHE A 259 -18.26 13.10 -25.71
N ASN A 260 -18.98 13.34 -24.61
CA ASN A 260 -18.39 13.50 -23.29
C ASN A 260 -17.57 12.26 -22.88
N GLY A 261 -18.13 11.07 -23.05
CA GLY A 261 -17.42 9.82 -22.78
C GLY A 261 -16.17 9.65 -23.64
N ILE A 262 -16.21 10.04 -24.92
CA ILE A 262 -15.06 9.99 -25.83
C ILE A 262 -13.97 10.95 -25.35
N LEU A 263 -14.32 12.17 -24.93
CA LEU A 263 -13.37 13.13 -24.39
C LEU A 263 -12.72 12.63 -23.09
N THR A 264 -13.52 12.05 -22.18
CA THR A 264 -13.00 11.44 -20.95
C THR A 264 -12.04 10.28 -21.25
N PHE A 265 -12.43 9.39 -22.17
CA PHE A 265 -11.57 8.28 -22.59
C PHE A 265 -10.28 8.77 -23.26
N ALA A 266 -10.36 9.77 -24.14
CA ALA A 266 -9.20 10.37 -24.78
C ALA A 266 -8.26 11.04 -23.75
N ALA A 267 -8.79 11.72 -22.74
CA ALA A 267 -8.00 12.29 -21.65
C ALA A 267 -7.26 11.18 -20.88
N MET A 268 -7.93 10.06 -20.58
CA MET A 268 -7.32 8.91 -19.90
C MET A 268 -6.17 8.28 -20.71
N ILE A 269 -6.38 8.07 -22.01
CA ILE A 269 -5.37 7.47 -22.90
C ILE A 269 -4.18 8.40 -23.11
N THR A 270 -4.41 9.70 -23.28
CA THR A 270 -3.34 10.68 -23.49
C THR A 270 -2.47 10.83 -22.24
N VAL A 271 -3.06 10.90 -21.04
CA VAL A 271 -2.31 10.90 -19.76
C VAL A 271 -1.52 9.59 -19.58
N SER A 272 -2.11 8.46 -19.92
CA SER A 272 -1.41 7.16 -19.89
C SER A 272 -0.22 7.16 -20.85
N SER A 273 -0.40 7.70 -22.05
CA SER A 273 0.63 7.76 -23.11
C SER A 273 1.82 8.65 -22.72
N VAL A 274 1.55 9.79 -22.06
CA VAL A 274 2.61 10.62 -21.46
C VAL A 274 3.38 9.83 -20.41
N SER A 275 2.69 8.99 -19.64
CA SER A 275 3.33 8.16 -18.62
C SER A 275 4.27 7.09 -19.19
N PHE A 276 3.99 6.55 -20.38
CA PHE A 276 4.89 5.59 -21.04
C PHE A 276 6.09 6.23 -21.74
N THR A 277 5.97 7.48 -22.15
CA THR A 277 6.96 8.13 -23.03
C THR A 277 7.90 9.07 -22.31
N THR A 278 7.67 9.34 -21.03
CA THR A 278 8.40 10.38 -20.29
C THR A 278 8.88 9.89 -18.93
N SER A 279 9.87 10.60 -18.38
CA SER A 279 10.36 10.35 -17.03
C SER A 279 9.33 10.82 -15.99
N LEU A 280 9.33 10.18 -14.81
CA LEU A 280 8.48 10.55 -13.68
C LEU A 280 8.41 12.07 -13.36
N PRO A 281 9.51 12.85 -13.41
CA PRO A 281 9.43 14.30 -13.21
C PRO A 281 8.63 15.01 -14.31
N VAL A 282 8.72 14.55 -15.56
CA VAL A 282 7.98 15.12 -16.69
C VAL A 282 6.49 14.79 -16.61
N ILE A 283 6.13 13.58 -16.18
CA ILE A 283 4.72 13.19 -15.91
C ILE A 283 4.12 14.12 -14.85
N THR A 284 4.88 14.38 -13.79
CA THR A 284 4.45 15.27 -12.70
C THR A 284 4.22 16.69 -13.21
N LEU A 285 5.18 17.23 -13.96
CA LEU A 285 5.09 18.57 -14.51
C LEU A 285 3.94 18.68 -15.52
N SER A 286 3.68 17.63 -16.29
CA SER A 286 2.54 17.55 -17.20
C SER A 286 1.21 17.54 -16.43
N SER A 287 1.10 16.79 -15.34
CA SER A 287 -0.12 16.75 -14.51
C SER A 287 -0.38 18.11 -13.84
N ILE A 288 0.64 18.68 -13.17
CA ILE A 288 0.54 20.00 -12.55
C ILE A 288 0.23 21.06 -13.61
N GLY A 289 0.91 20.99 -14.76
CA GLY A 289 0.68 21.89 -15.90
C GLY A 289 -0.72 21.75 -16.48
N SER A 290 -1.28 20.54 -16.50
CA SER A 290 -2.66 20.31 -16.94
C SER A 290 -3.66 20.94 -15.99
N ASP A 291 -3.50 20.77 -14.67
CA ASP A 291 -4.38 21.39 -13.69
C ASP A 291 -4.26 22.91 -13.67
N ALA A 292 -3.04 23.43 -13.83
CA ALA A 292 -2.79 24.87 -13.96
C ALA A 292 -3.39 25.45 -15.26
N GLY A 293 -3.25 24.73 -16.38
CA GLY A 293 -3.84 25.11 -17.66
C GLY A 293 -5.36 25.15 -17.61
N VAL A 294 -5.99 24.11 -17.04
CA VAL A 294 -7.45 24.08 -16.83
C VAL A 294 -7.87 25.22 -15.92
N PHE A 295 -7.14 25.47 -14.83
CA PHE A 295 -7.44 26.58 -13.92
C PHE A 295 -7.42 27.93 -14.64
N ILE A 296 -6.33 28.25 -15.36
CA ILE A 296 -6.20 29.53 -16.09
C ILE A 296 -7.30 29.66 -17.15
N ILE A 297 -7.49 28.63 -17.97
CA ILE A 297 -8.43 28.67 -19.08
C ILE A 297 -9.87 28.70 -18.58
N ALA A 298 -10.21 27.92 -17.56
CA ALA A 298 -11.54 27.96 -16.95
C ALA A 298 -11.82 29.35 -16.34
N SER A 299 -10.86 29.93 -15.61
CA SER A 299 -11.03 31.27 -15.04
C SER A 299 -11.20 32.35 -16.10
N LEU A 300 -10.49 32.26 -17.25
CA LEU A 300 -10.63 33.18 -18.37
C LEU A 300 -11.94 32.99 -19.15
N LEU A 301 -12.30 31.74 -19.46
CA LEU A 301 -13.48 31.42 -20.27
C LEU A 301 -14.79 31.57 -19.50
N LEU A 302 -14.78 31.26 -18.21
CA LEU A 302 -15.97 31.28 -17.35
C LEU A 302 -16.08 32.57 -16.53
N ASN A 303 -15.10 33.49 -16.66
CA ASN A 303 -15.04 34.77 -15.97
C ASN A 303 -15.22 34.63 -14.44
N GLU A 304 -14.59 33.60 -13.86
CA GLU A 304 -14.68 33.30 -12.43
C GLU A 304 -13.86 34.31 -11.61
N ARG A 305 -14.44 34.81 -10.51
CA ARG A 305 -13.76 35.76 -9.62
C ARG A 305 -12.71 35.04 -8.76
N LEU A 306 -11.44 35.18 -9.14
CA LEU A 306 -10.32 34.62 -8.39
C LEU A 306 -9.91 35.55 -7.24
N HIS A 307 -9.84 34.98 -6.03
CA HIS A 307 -9.30 35.67 -4.86
C HIS A 307 -7.77 35.49 -4.83
N TRP A 308 -7.04 36.55 -4.46
CA TRP A 308 -5.57 36.47 -4.32
C TRP A 308 -5.11 35.39 -3.34
N GLY A 309 -5.86 35.15 -2.27
CA GLY A 309 -5.57 34.07 -1.31
C GLY A 309 -5.60 32.68 -1.96
N SER A 310 -6.56 32.44 -2.85
CA SER A 310 -6.69 31.19 -3.62
C SER A 310 -5.48 30.96 -4.53
N LEU A 311 -5.00 32.01 -5.20
CA LEU A 311 -3.82 31.93 -6.08
C LEU A 311 -2.53 31.60 -5.33
N ILE A 312 -2.32 32.24 -4.17
CA ILE A 312 -1.17 31.95 -3.31
C ILE A 312 -1.21 30.51 -2.81
N ALA A 313 -2.38 30.07 -2.35
CA ALA A 313 -2.56 28.73 -1.82
C ALA A 313 -2.27 27.65 -2.88
N VAL A 314 -2.77 27.84 -4.10
CA VAL A 314 -2.54 26.92 -5.22
C VAL A 314 -1.08 26.87 -5.63
N SER A 315 -0.43 28.03 -5.70
CA SER A 315 0.99 28.12 -6.00
C SER A 315 1.82 27.37 -4.94
N LEU A 316 1.43 27.49 -3.66
CA LEU A 316 2.06 26.78 -2.55
C LEU A 316 1.85 25.25 -2.67
N ALA A 317 0.63 24.81 -2.98
CA ALA A 317 0.31 23.39 -3.15
C ALA A 317 1.10 22.75 -4.32
N TRP A 318 1.10 23.40 -5.50
CA TRP A 318 1.87 22.92 -6.65
C TRP A 318 3.38 22.96 -6.42
N GLY A 319 3.89 24.02 -5.77
CA GLY A 319 5.29 24.12 -5.38
C GLY A 319 5.70 23.01 -4.41
N SER A 320 4.86 22.70 -3.43
CA SER A 320 5.03 21.59 -2.50
C SER A 320 5.07 20.24 -3.22
N ASN A 321 4.11 19.98 -4.13
CA ASN A 321 4.06 18.76 -4.94
C ASN A 321 5.35 18.57 -5.76
N PHE A 322 5.81 19.66 -6.40
CA PHE A 322 7.05 19.65 -7.19
C PHE A 322 8.29 19.36 -6.34
N LEU A 323 8.43 20.05 -5.20
CA LEU A 323 9.58 19.87 -4.30
C LEU A 323 9.63 18.47 -3.70
N PHE A 324 8.49 17.93 -3.26
CA PHE A 324 8.40 16.59 -2.70
C PHE A 324 8.83 15.53 -3.71
N ARG A 325 8.34 15.61 -4.95
CA ARG A 325 8.73 14.64 -5.98
C ARG A 325 10.19 14.75 -6.37
N ARG A 326 10.72 15.97 -6.49
CA ARG A 326 12.16 16.18 -6.72
C ARG A 326 13.02 15.63 -5.57
N ALA A 327 12.56 15.77 -4.32
CA ALA A 327 13.23 15.17 -3.17
C ALA A 327 13.20 13.64 -3.25
N ARG A 328 12.06 13.05 -3.60
CA ARG A 328 11.92 11.59 -3.79
C ARG A 328 12.81 11.05 -4.90
N GLU A 329 12.92 11.74 -6.04
CA GLU A 329 13.84 11.34 -7.11
C GLU A 329 15.31 11.34 -6.67
N ARG A 330 15.71 12.30 -5.83
CA ARG A 330 17.07 12.33 -5.25
C ARG A 330 17.32 11.22 -4.23
N LEU A 331 16.27 10.77 -3.55
CA LEU A 331 16.32 9.64 -2.61
C LEU A 331 16.29 8.27 -3.31
N VAL A 332 16.00 8.22 -4.61
CA VAL A 332 16.16 7.03 -5.46
C VAL A 332 17.39 7.20 -6.37
N PRO A 333 18.63 7.33 -5.84
CA PRO A 333 19.82 7.35 -6.68
C PRO A 333 20.17 5.91 -7.09
N GLY A 334 19.48 5.40 -8.11
CA GLY A 334 19.85 4.18 -8.82
C GLY A 334 19.76 2.88 -8.00
N GLN A 335 19.21 1.84 -8.61
CA GLN A 335 19.63 0.48 -8.31
C GLN A 335 21.12 0.31 -8.66
N ARG A 336 22.02 0.88 -7.86
CA ARG A 336 23.31 0.24 -7.62
C ARG A 336 23.05 -0.72 -6.47
N GLN A 337 23.34 -2.00 -6.69
CA GLN A 337 23.59 -2.94 -5.59
C GLN A 337 24.45 -2.19 -4.56
N PRO A 338 24.00 -2.04 -3.31
CA PRO A 338 24.89 -1.55 -2.28
C PRO A 338 25.98 -2.61 -2.15
N GLY A 339 27.17 -2.25 -2.61
CA GLY A 339 28.36 -2.87 -2.08
C GLY A 339 28.27 -2.78 -0.57
N ILE A 340 28.51 -3.90 0.07
CA ILE A 340 28.62 -4.10 1.51
C ILE A 340 29.57 -3.05 2.07
N GLU A 341 29.06 -1.89 2.47
CA GLU A 341 29.86 -0.87 3.13
C GLU A 341 28.97 -0.01 4.03
N GLY A 342 29.03 -0.34 5.34
CA GLY A 342 28.97 0.67 6.38
C GLY A 342 27.60 1.07 6.92
N SER A 343 26.82 0.13 7.44
CA SER A 343 25.91 0.45 8.56
C SER A 343 26.08 -0.58 9.67
N SER A 344 26.96 -0.25 10.60
CA SER A 344 27.15 -0.98 11.85
C SER A 344 25.86 -0.94 12.68
N ARG A 345 25.10 -2.04 12.73
CA ARG A 345 24.39 -2.60 13.91
C ARG A 345 23.32 -3.62 13.46
N GLY A 346 23.60 -4.88 13.75
CA GLY A 346 22.73 -6.03 13.48
C GLY A 346 23.48 -7.05 12.64
N GLU A 347 24.02 -8.10 13.28
CA GLU A 347 24.58 -9.25 12.57
C GLU A 347 23.43 -9.97 11.86
N TRP A 348 23.50 -10.04 10.53
CA TRP A 348 22.53 -10.77 9.73
C TRP A 348 22.85 -12.26 9.77
N ILE A 349 21.86 -13.08 10.10
CA ILE A 349 21.99 -14.52 10.17
C ILE A 349 21.36 -15.13 8.91
N PRO A 350 22.12 -15.88 8.09
CA PRO A 350 21.53 -16.65 7.00
C PRO A 350 20.50 -17.63 7.54
N GLN A 351 19.33 -17.72 6.90
CA GLN A 351 18.23 -18.58 7.33
C GLN A 351 18.64 -20.05 7.60
N ALA A 352 19.60 -20.58 6.83
CA ALA A 352 20.09 -21.95 6.96
C ALA A 352 20.79 -22.22 8.31
N ARG A 353 21.32 -21.16 8.96
CA ARG A 353 22.00 -21.27 10.26
C ARG A 353 21.06 -21.07 11.45
N VAL A 354 19.82 -20.69 11.22
CA VAL A 354 18.87 -20.38 12.30
C VAL A 354 18.61 -21.57 13.22
N PRO A 355 18.34 -22.80 12.71
CA PRO A 355 18.09 -23.96 13.58
C PRO A 355 19.27 -24.30 14.51
N ASP A 356 20.49 -24.09 14.04
CA ASP A 356 21.71 -24.36 14.82
C ASP A 356 21.91 -23.33 15.94
N LEU A 357 21.44 -22.10 15.72
CA LEU A 357 21.57 -21.00 16.67
C LEU A 357 20.43 -20.97 17.70
N LEU A 358 19.26 -21.50 17.36
CA LEU A 358 18.14 -21.48 18.29
C LEU A 358 18.26 -22.56 19.38
N ASN A 359 17.87 -22.18 20.59
CA ASN A 359 17.75 -23.04 21.77
C ASN A 359 16.36 -22.93 22.39
N THR A 360 15.98 -23.92 23.20
CA THR A 360 14.72 -23.90 23.94
C THR A 360 14.64 -22.68 24.86
N GLY A 361 13.56 -21.91 24.74
CA GLY A 361 13.34 -20.66 25.48
C GLY A 361 13.72 -19.39 24.72
N ASP A 362 14.41 -19.51 23.57
CA ASP A 362 14.61 -18.40 22.66
C ASP A 362 13.27 -17.94 22.05
N ILE A 363 13.25 -16.72 21.51
CA ILE A 363 12.05 -16.16 20.88
C ILE A 363 12.34 -15.68 19.46
N VAL A 364 11.30 -15.76 18.63
CA VAL A 364 11.28 -15.24 17.27
C VAL A 364 10.23 -14.14 17.19
N LEU A 365 10.65 -12.96 16.75
CA LEU A 365 9.81 -11.78 16.56
C LEU A 365 9.53 -11.61 15.07
N PHE A 366 8.27 -11.36 14.74
CA PHE A 366 7.83 -11.23 13.36
C PHE A 366 7.20 -9.87 13.12
N THR A 367 7.48 -9.33 11.93
CA THR A 367 6.77 -8.19 11.36
C THR A 367 6.11 -8.66 10.07
N SER A 368 4.79 -8.77 10.09
CA SER A 368 4.00 -9.19 8.94
C SER A 368 4.01 -8.14 7.82
N VAL A 369 4.01 -8.60 6.56
CA VAL A 369 3.91 -7.70 5.40
C VAL A 369 2.57 -6.93 5.47
N PRO A 370 2.56 -5.59 5.29
CA PRO A 370 1.32 -4.80 5.36
C PRO A 370 0.34 -5.05 4.19
N ALA A 371 0.65 -5.90 3.21
CA ALA A 371 -0.04 -5.92 1.92
C ALA A 371 -1.06 -7.07 1.77
N LEU A 372 -2.28 -6.68 1.37
CA LEU A 372 -3.25 -7.44 0.55
C LEU A 372 -3.93 -8.70 1.11
N SER A 373 -3.68 -9.11 2.35
CA SER A 373 -4.53 -10.09 3.03
C SER A 373 -5.39 -9.43 4.11
N MET A 374 -6.63 -9.87 4.33
CA MET A 374 -7.41 -9.51 5.53
C MET A 374 -6.60 -9.73 6.83
N LYS A 375 -5.63 -10.67 6.80
CA LYS A 375 -4.66 -10.91 7.89
C LYS A 375 -3.68 -9.73 8.11
N GLY A 376 -3.28 -9.01 7.05
CA GLY A 376 -2.32 -7.89 7.09
C GLY A 376 -2.88 -6.58 7.65
N ILE A 377 -4.20 -6.36 7.54
CA ILE A 377 -4.86 -5.23 8.21
C ILE A 377 -4.85 -5.42 9.73
N GLY A 378 -5.04 -6.66 10.18
CA GLY A 378 -4.95 -7.02 11.60
C GLY A 378 -3.55 -6.76 12.16
N SER A 379 -2.49 -7.18 11.45
CA SER A 379 -1.11 -6.96 11.90
C SER A 379 -0.74 -5.47 11.94
N ALA A 380 -1.16 -4.67 10.96
CA ALA A 380 -0.98 -3.22 10.99
C ALA A 380 -1.69 -2.56 12.18
N ALA A 381 -2.93 -2.98 12.47
CA ALA A 381 -3.68 -2.49 13.63
C ALA A 381 -3.01 -2.88 14.95
N VAL A 382 -2.47 -4.11 15.06
CA VAL A 382 -1.72 -4.55 16.24
C VAL A 382 -0.46 -3.70 16.44
N ARG A 383 0.35 -3.48 15.40
CA ARG A 383 1.55 -2.61 15.52
C ARG A 383 1.20 -1.19 15.94
N LEU A 384 0.12 -0.64 15.41
CA LEU A 384 -0.36 0.69 15.76
C LEU A 384 -0.85 0.76 17.21
N ALA A 385 -1.66 -0.21 17.64
CA ALA A 385 -2.22 -0.25 18.99
C ALA A 385 -1.17 -0.52 20.07
N THR A 386 -0.16 -1.33 19.74
CA THR A 386 0.90 -1.74 20.68
C THR A 386 2.13 -0.83 20.64
N PHE A 387 2.16 0.13 19.70
CA PHE A 387 3.32 0.96 19.41
C PHE A 387 4.60 0.12 19.30
N SER A 388 4.55 -0.93 18.47
CA SER A 388 5.69 -1.83 18.24
C SER A 388 5.97 -2.05 16.77
N THR A 389 7.24 -2.30 16.45
CA THR A 389 7.71 -2.78 15.15
C THR A 389 7.29 -4.21 14.86
N TYR A 390 6.98 -4.99 15.89
CA TYR A 390 6.62 -6.40 15.80
C TYR A 390 5.11 -6.57 16.06
N ASP A 391 4.45 -7.38 15.25
CA ASP A 391 3.02 -7.74 15.42
C ASP A 391 2.82 -9.14 15.97
N HIS A 392 3.87 -9.97 15.95
CA HIS A 392 3.80 -11.36 16.36
C HIS A 392 5.09 -11.85 17.01
N VAL A 393 4.97 -12.84 17.89
CA VAL A 393 6.08 -13.46 18.61
C VAL A 393 5.80 -14.95 18.79
N ALA A 394 6.84 -15.77 18.59
CA ALA A 394 6.81 -17.21 18.84
C ALA A 394 7.89 -17.62 19.85
N LEU A 395 7.61 -18.70 20.58
CA LEU A 395 8.53 -19.34 21.51
C LEU A 395 9.21 -20.53 20.83
N VAL A 396 10.52 -20.68 21.02
CA VAL A 396 11.27 -21.79 20.45
C VAL A 396 11.42 -22.94 21.43
N ILE A 397 11.19 -24.16 20.95
CA ILE A 397 11.50 -25.41 21.65
C ILE A 397 12.38 -26.27 20.75
N LYS A 398 13.49 -26.76 21.28
CA LYS A 398 14.36 -27.72 20.60
C LYS A 398 14.14 -29.12 21.14
N THR A 399 13.92 -30.14 20.30
CA THR A 399 13.73 -31.57 20.68
C THR A 399 15.05 -32.29 20.97
N GLN A 400 15.00 -33.49 21.57
CA GLN A 400 16.22 -34.22 21.97
C GLN A 400 17.01 -34.66 20.74
N MET A 401 16.30 -34.77 19.61
CA MET A 401 16.82 -35.02 18.28
C MET A 401 17.36 -33.74 17.61
N ASN A 402 17.47 -32.63 18.36
CA ASN A 402 17.96 -31.32 17.89
C ASN A 402 17.07 -30.66 16.82
N GLU A 403 15.80 -31.06 16.72
CA GLU A 403 14.83 -30.42 15.81
C GLU A 403 14.27 -29.16 16.49
N THR A 404 13.99 -28.14 15.70
CA THR A 404 13.53 -26.83 16.19
C THR A 404 12.06 -26.63 15.87
N PHE A 405 11.26 -26.40 16.91
CA PHE A 405 9.84 -26.11 16.83
C PHE A 405 9.54 -24.68 17.27
N LEU A 406 8.60 -24.05 16.58
CA LEU A 406 8.00 -22.77 16.90
C LEU A 406 6.62 -23.01 17.50
N ILE A 407 6.39 -22.48 18.70
CA ILE A 407 5.06 -22.39 19.29
C ILE A 407 4.53 -20.99 19.06
N GLU A 408 3.40 -20.90 18.38
CA GLU A 408 2.76 -19.65 18.04
C GLU A 408 1.24 -19.73 18.14
N ALA A 409 0.62 -18.60 18.51
CA ALA A 409 -0.82 -18.43 18.45
C ALA A 409 -1.18 -17.67 17.16
N LEU A 410 -1.78 -18.37 16.21
CA LEU A 410 -2.27 -17.83 14.94
C LEU A 410 -3.80 -17.75 14.96
N ALA A 411 -4.42 -17.13 13.95
CA ALA A 411 -5.90 -17.04 13.88
C ALA A 411 -6.62 -18.40 13.98
N GLU A 412 -5.96 -19.49 13.57
CA GLU A 412 -6.47 -20.86 13.62
C GLU A 412 -6.32 -21.52 15.00
N GLY A 413 -5.54 -20.91 15.89
CA GLY A 413 -5.26 -21.41 17.23
C GLY A 413 -3.76 -21.46 17.55
N VAL A 414 -3.44 -22.09 18.68
CA VAL A 414 -2.07 -22.37 19.09
C VAL A 414 -1.56 -23.59 18.33
N SER A 415 -0.48 -23.40 17.57
CA SER A 415 0.17 -24.42 16.75
C SER A 415 1.62 -24.59 17.17
N VAL A 416 2.15 -25.79 16.92
CA VAL A 416 3.54 -26.17 17.17
C VAL A 416 4.09 -26.65 15.83
N ASN A 417 4.89 -25.81 15.18
CA ASN A 417 5.35 -26.02 13.81
C ASN A 417 6.86 -26.22 13.79
N GLU A 418 7.35 -27.16 12.98
CA GLU A 418 8.79 -27.30 12.75
C GLU A 418 9.32 -26.11 11.95
N TRP A 419 10.52 -25.63 12.29
CA TRP A 419 11.20 -24.59 11.54
C TRP A 419 11.41 -24.98 10.07
N HIS A 420 11.67 -26.27 9.82
CA HIS A 420 11.85 -26.76 8.46
C HIS A 420 10.55 -26.63 7.64
N ASN A 421 9.40 -27.01 8.22
CA ASN A 421 8.09 -26.81 7.58
C ASN A 421 7.78 -25.32 7.34
N PHE A 422 8.18 -24.44 8.27
CA PHE A 422 8.04 -22.99 8.09
C PHE A 422 8.82 -22.48 6.86
N GLN A 423 9.97 -23.08 6.56
CA GLN A 423 10.74 -22.78 5.36
C GLN A 423 10.15 -23.42 4.10
N ASP A 424 9.85 -24.72 4.16
CA ASP A 424 9.37 -25.50 3.01
C ASP A 424 8.00 -25.04 2.49
N GLN A 425 7.17 -24.46 3.35
CA GLN A 425 5.86 -23.90 2.99
C GLN A 425 5.93 -22.41 2.65
N ASP A 426 7.13 -21.83 2.57
CA ASP A 426 7.35 -20.42 2.27
C ASP A 426 6.61 -19.45 3.23
N TRP A 427 6.30 -19.88 4.47
CA TRP A 427 5.59 -19.04 5.44
C TRP A 427 6.38 -17.80 5.86
N HIS A 428 7.70 -17.84 5.69
CA HIS A 428 8.57 -16.69 5.86
C HIS A 428 8.23 -15.52 4.91
N GLU A 429 7.58 -15.78 3.77
CA GLU A 429 7.14 -14.75 2.82
C GLU A 429 5.99 -13.89 3.34
N GLU A 430 5.25 -14.36 4.35
CA GLU A 430 4.20 -13.56 5.02
C GLU A 430 4.76 -12.43 5.90
N TYR A 431 6.08 -12.43 6.13
CA TYR A 431 6.77 -11.50 7.03
C TYR A 431 7.82 -10.67 6.29
N CYS A 432 7.78 -9.35 6.48
CA CYS A 432 8.82 -8.45 5.95
C CYS A 432 10.06 -8.39 6.84
N ARG A 433 9.97 -8.87 8.08
CA ARG A 433 11.10 -8.94 9.01
C ARG A 433 10.92 -10.08 10.00
N ILE A 434 11.99 -10.84 10.21
CA ILE A 434 12.08 -11.87 11.25
C ILE A 434 13.36 -11.59 12.06
N SER A 435 13.19 -11.44 13.37
CA SER A 435 14.29 -11.17 14.32
C SER A 435 14.32 -12.23 15.40
N LEU A 436 15.51 -12.70 15.76
CA LEU A 436 15.72 -13.69 16.81
C LEU A 436 16.27 -13.00 18.05
N ARG A 437 15.84 -13.46 19.23
CA ARG A 437 16.48 -13.09 20.50
C ARG A 437 16.76 -14.34 21.32
N ARG A 438 18.03 -14.50 21.68
CA ARG A 438 18.49 -15.62 22.52
C ARG A 438 18.21 -15.35 23.98
N LEU A 439 17.69 -16.34 24.69
CA LEU A 439 17.54 -16.31 26.14
C LEU A 439 18.85 -16.75 26.78
N ASN A 440 19.54 -15.81 27.43
CA ASN A 440 20.69 -16.09 28.26
C ASN A 440 20.21 -16.31 29.69
N TRP A 441 20.22 -17.56 30.16
CA TRP A 441 19.82 -17.88 31.53
C TRP A 441 20.94 -18.59 32.28
N ASN A 442 21.68 -17.82 33.08
CA ASN A 442 22.67 -18.32 34.01
C ASN A 442 22.12 -18.19 35.43
N LYS A 443 21.63 -19.30 36.00
CA LYS A 443 21.20 -19.32 37.40
C LYS A 443 22.44 -19.21 38.29
N SER A 444 22.75 -17.99 38.72
CA SER A 444 23.87 -17.69 39.62
C SER A 444 23.71 -18.48 40.92
N GLY A 445 24.63 -19.41 41.18
CA GLY A 445 24.80 -20.00 42.51
C GLY A 445 24.90 -21.53 42.59
N THR A 446 24.59 -22.26 41.53
CA THR A 446 24.90 -23.70 41.47
C THR A 446 25.39 -23.98 40.06
N GLY A 447 26.64 -24.45 39.92
CA GLY A 447 27.28 -24.68 38.62
C GLY A 447 26.29 -25.29 37.64
N VAL A 448 26.02 -24.57 36.54
CA VAL A 448 25.06 -24.93 35.48
C VAL A 448 25.49 -26.26 34.91
N SER A 449 24.99 -27.32 35.53
CA SER A 449 25.12 -28.69 35.11
C SER A 449 24.05 -28.88 34.05
N SER A 450 24.36 -29.57 32.95
CA SER A 450 23.48 -29.83 31.81
C SER A 450 22.06 -30.35 32.18
N ARG A 451 21.84 -30.79 33.41
CA ARG A 451 20.53 -31.11 34.01
C ARG A 451 19.54 -29.94 34.06
N GLY A 452 19.98 -28.69 34.25
CA GLY A 452 19.07 -27.53 34.32
C GLY A 452 18.35 -27.26 33.01
N SER A 453 19.08 -27.35 31.89
CA SER A 453 18.53 -27.20 30.54
C SER A 453 17.53 -28.32 30.19
N ILE A 454 17.78 -29.56 30.64
CA ILE A 454 16.90 -30.70 30.39
C ILE A 454 15.54 -30.53 31.09
N VAL A 455 15.52 -30.08 32.35
CA VAL A 455 14.27 -29.90 33.10
C VAL A 455 13.42 -28.77 32.53
N GLN A 456 14.05 -27.65 32.14
CA GLN A 456 13.35 -26.52 31.53
C GLN A 456 12.73 -26.89 30.19
N ARG A 457 13.48 -27.66 29.41
CA ARG A 457 13.06 -28.18 28.12
C ARG A 457 11.88 -29.15 28.24
N ALA A 458 11.94 -30.11 29.17
CA ALA A 458 10.83 -31.01 29.44
C ALA A 458 9.58 -30.24 29.91
N ALA A 459 9.75 -29.22 30.76
CA ALA A 459 8.64 -28.37 31.19
C ALA A 459 8.03 -27.55 30.04
N LEU A 460 8.85 -27.00 29.13
CA LEU A 460 8.33 -26.31 27.96
C LEU A 460 7.66 -27.25 26.95
N GLU A 461 8.17 -28.47 26.78
CA GLU A 461 7.50 -29.52 25.97
C GLU A 461 6.13 -29.89 26.56
N GLU A 462 6.05 -30.09 27.88
CA GLU A 462 4.78 -30.34 28.59
C GLU A 462 3.79 -29.16 28.41
N PHE A 463 4.29 -27.93 28.54
CA PHE A 463 3.49 -26.74 28.28
C PHE A 463 2.99 -26.70 26.84
N ALA A 464 3.87 -26.96 25.86
CA ALA A 464 3.55 -26.94 24.43
C ALA A 464 2.42 -27.91 24.09
N ASP A 465 2.48 -29.12 24.63
CA ASP A 465 1.48 -30.15 24.40
C ASP A 465 0.16 -29.79 25.08
N GLY A 466 0.20 -29.16 26.25
CA GLY A 466 -1.01 -28.72 26.94
C GLY A 466 -1.70 -27.50 26.31
N VAL A 467 -0.99 -26.65 25.57
CA VAL A 467 -1.57 -25.48 24.88
C VAL A 467 -1.95 -25.76 23.42
N ARG A 468 -1.46 -26.86 22.83
CA ARG A 468 -1.71 -27.21 21.42
C ARG A 468 -3.21 -27.28 21.12
N GLY A 469 -3.63 -26.62 20.04
CA GLY A 469 -5.02 -26.63 19.58
C GLY A 469 -5.97 -25.70 20.36
N LYS A 470 -5.47 -24.95 21.35
CA LYS A 470 -6.28 -23.91 22.00
C LYS A 470 -6.58 -22.77 21.04
N LYS A 471 -7.74 -22.13 21.22
CA LYS A 471 -8.21 -21.08 20.30
C LYS A 471 -7.41 -19.80 20.45
N TYR A 472 -7.28 -19.07 19.35
CA TYR A 472 -6.75 -17.71 19.38
C TYR A 472 -7.84 -16.72 19.79
N GLY A 473 -7.46 -15.70 20.56
CA GLY A 473 -8.40 -14.67 20.98
C GLY A 473 -7.72 -13.52 21.71
N LEU A 474 -8.14 -12.30 21.36
CA LEU A 474 -7.74 -11.10 22.08
C LEU A 474 -8.61 -10.96 23.33
N ASN A 475 -8.02 -11.21 24.50
CA ASN A 475 -8.67 -10.90 25.77
C ASN A 475 -8.57 -9.39 26.05
N LEU A 476 -9.35 -8.56 25.33
CA LEU A 476 -9.38 -7.10 25.51
C LEU A 476 -9.66 -6.68 26.96
N CYS A 477 -10.46 -7.46 27.69
CA CYS A 477 -10.73 -7.21 29.11
C CYS A 477 -9.49 -7.50 29.99
N GLY A 478 -8.65 -8.47 29.62
CA GLY A 478 -7.38 -8.76 30.29
C GLY A 478 -6.33 -7.66 30.05
N LEU A 479 -6.30 -7.11 28.83
CA LEU A 479 -5.41 -6.00 28.46
C LEU A 479 -5.70 -4.72 29.28
N LEU A 480 -6.99 -4.43 29.53
CA LEU A 480 -7.40 -3.20 30.21
C LEU A 480 -7.59 -3.35 31.73
N CYS A 481 -8.00 -4.52 32.24
CA CYS A 481 -8.40 -4.68 33.64
C CYS A 481 -7.40 -5.48 34.51
N GLY A 482 -6.34 -6.06 33.93
CA GLY A 482 -5.30 -6.76 34.70
C GLY A 482 -5.79 -7.97 35.50
N CYS A 483 -6.99 -8.47 35.21
CA CYS A 483 -7.56 -9.63 35.89
C CYS A 483 -6.91 -10.93 35.38
N GLY A 484 -6.62 -11.85 36.31
CA GLY A 484 -6.05 -13.14 35.99
C GLY A 484 -6.96 -13.93 35.04
N VAL A 485 -6.42 -14.27 33.88
CA VAL A 485 -7.01 -15.25 32.98
C VAL A 485 -6.91 -16.62 33.68
N GLY A 486 -7.96 -17.45 33.59
CA GLY A 486 -8.07 -18.74 34.30
C GLY A 486 -6.88 -19.68 34.08
N GLU A 487 -6.82 -20.82 34.77
CA GLU A 487 -5.66 -21.73 34.71
C GLU A 487 -5.20 -22.03 33.27
N TRP A 488 -3.88 -22.14 33.07
CA TRP A 488 -3.29 -22.34 31.74
C TRP A 488 -3.81 -23.61 31.04
N ASN A 489 -4.33 -24.59 31.80
CA ASN A 489 -4.91 -25.83 31.28
C ASN A 489 -6.42 -25.77 30.97
N ASP A 490 -7.09 -24.63 31.16
CA ASP A 490 -8.52 -24.52 30.82
C ASP A 490 -8.74 -24.68 29.30
N ALA A 491 -9.64 -25.58 28.91
CA ALA A 491 -9.99 -25.89 27.51
C ALA A 491 -10.70 -24.72 26.81
N LYS A 492 -11.34 -23.81 27.56
CA LYS A 492 -11.99 -22.61 26.99
C LYS A 492 -11.04 -21.42 26.86
N ARG A 493 -9.80 -21.53 27.36
CA ARG A 493 -8.84 -20.44 27.34
C ARG A 493 -8.42 -20.13 25.91
N THR A 494 -8.40 -18.84 25.58
CA THR A 494 -7.83 -18.32 24.34
C THR A 494 -6.47 -17.69 24.61
N TYR A 495 -5.59 -17.71 23.61
CA TYR A 495 -4.28 -17.10 23.70
C TYR A 495 -4.07 -16.05 22.61
N PHE A 496 -3.46 -14.93 23.00
CA PHE A 496 -2.75 -14.04 22.10
C PHE A 496 -1.27 -14.45 22.02
N CYS A 497 -0.56 -14.10 20.95
CA CYS A 497 0.81 -14.58 20.70
C CYS A 497 1.79 -14.20 21.82
N SER A 498 1.78 -12.95 22.28
CA SER A 498 2.61 -12.50 23.41
C SER A 498 2.16 -13.05 24.76
N GLU A 499 0.85 -13.28 24.95
CA GLU A 499 0.32 -13.92 26.16
C GLU A 499 0.81 -15.37 26.26
N LEU A 500 0.81 -16.11 25.14
CA LEU A 500 1.28 -17.48 25.07
C LEU A 500 2.75 -17.61 25.49
N VAL A 501 3.62 -16.76 24.94
CA VAL A 501 5.05 -16.71 25.29
C VAL A 501 5.24 -16.33 26.75
N GLY A 502 4.47 -15.34 27.24
CA GLY A 502 4.48 -14.94 28.64
C GLY A 502 4.06 -16.05 29.60
N GLU A 503 3.01 -16.80 29.29
CA GLU A 503 2.58 -17.95 30.09
C GLU A 503 3.61 -19.09 30.06
N GLY A 504 4.24 -19.35 28.92
CA GLY A 504 5.34 -20.31 28.82
C GLY A 504 6.49 -19.93 29.75
N PHE A 505 6.90 -18.66 29.78
CA PHE A 505 7.92 -18.18 30.70
C PHE A 505 7.50 -18.20 32.16
N LYS A 506 6.24 -17.90 32.46
CA LYS A 506 5.69 -18.03 33.81
C LYS A 506 5.68 -19.49 34.28
N PHE A 507 5.36 -20.43 33.38
CA PHE A 507 5.35 -21.87 33.64
C PHE A 507 6.74 -22.38 34.05
N ILE A 508 7.80 -21.92 33.39
CA ILE A 508 9.19 -22.30 33.75
C ILE A 508 9.83 -21.38 34.80
N GLY A 509 9.07 -20.46 35.39
CA GLY A 509 9.54 -19.58 36.47
C GLY A 509 10.45 -18.43 36.02
N LEU A 510 10.46 -18.09 34.73
CA LEU A 510 11.15 -16.92 34.16
C LEU A 510 10.35 -15.63 34.26
N LEU A 511 9.04 -15.70 34.52
CA LEU A 511 8.23 -14.53 34.86
C LEU A 511 7.60 -14.70 36.24
N PRO A 512 7.61 -13.66 37.09
CA PRO A 512 6.91 -13.70 38.37
C PRO A 512 5.44 -14.06 38.20
N SER A 513 4.91 -14.89 39.10
CA SER A 513 3.52 -15.35 39.03
C SER A 513 2.49 -14.21 39.09
N LYS A 514 2.88 -13.06 39.63
CA LYS A 514 2.07 -11.84 39.74
C LYS A 514 1.91 -11.06 38.44
N ILE A 515 2.76 -11.28 37.43
CA ILE A 515 2.62 -10.58 36.14
C ILE A 515 1.39 -11.13 35.41
N CYS A 516 0.55 -10.23 34.92
CA CYS A 516 -0.55 -10.53 34.02
C CYS A 516 0.00 -10.63 32.59
N THR A 517 0.14 -11.84 32.09
CA THR A 517 0.65 -12.18 30.75
C THR A 517 -0.24 -11.61 29.63
N ALA A 518 -1.54 -11.43 29.88
CA ALA A 518 -2.48 -10.81 28.95
C ALA A 518 -2.20 -9.32 28.67
N GLN A 519 -1.35 -8.67 29.49
CA GLN A 519 -0.90 -7.30 29.26
C GLN A 519 0.37 -7.21 28.40
N LEU A 520 1.06 -8.34 28.19
CA LEU A 520 2.25 -8.36 27.36
C LEU A 520 1.85 -8.23 25.90
N VAL A 521 2.57 -7.40 25.17
CA VAL A 521 2.46 -7.25 23.71
C VAL A 521 3.76 -7.71 23.04
N PRO A 522 3.76 -8.07 21.74
CA PRO A 522 4.97 -8.54 21.05
C PRO A 522 6.15 -7.59 21.21
N GLY A 523 5.89 -6.28 21.21
CA GLY A 523 6.91 -5.26 21.43
C GLY A 523 7.59 -5.26 22.79
N ASP A 524 7.00 -5.84 23.83
CA ASP A 524 7.64 -5.94 25.14
C ASP A 524 8.82 -6.92 25.14
N PHE A 525 8.83 -7.84 24.17
CA PHE A 525 9.91 -8.77 23.92
C PHE A 525 11.01 -8.19 23.01
N ALA A 526 10.84 -6.97 22.49
CA ALA A 526 11.85 -6.29 21.68
C ALA A 526 13.01 -5.74 22.54
N GLU A 527 14.16 -5.46 21.93
CA GLU A 527 15.39 -4.98 22.59
C GLU A 527 15.15 -3.67 23.34
N GLY A 528 14.37 -2.75 22.77
CA GLY A 528 14.14 -1.41 23.34
C GLY A 528 13.24 -1.34 24.58
N LYS A 529 12.47 -2.39 24.91
CA LYS A 529 11.53 -2.36 26.05
C LYS A 529 12.00 -3.11 27.30
N HIS A 530 13.08 -3.88 27.21
CA HIS A 530 13.73 -4.59 28.33
C HIS A 530 12.74 -5.26 29.31
N LEU A 531 12.05 -6.32 28.87
CA LEU A 531 11.25 -7.18 29.75
C LEU A 531 12.08 -7.62 30.97
N LYS A 532 11.57 -7.34 32.18
CA LYS A 532 12.27 -7.66 33.43
C LYS A 532 12.15 -9.16 33.73
N LEU A 533 13.21 -9.89 33.41
CA LEU A 533 13.41 -11.28 33.82
C LEU A 533 14.09 -11.35 35.21
N PRO A 534 13.97 -12.46 35.94
CA PRO A 534 14.64 -12.66 37.24
C PRO A 534 16.16 -12.62 37.11
N GLU A 535 16.85 -12.41 38.23
CA GLU A 535 18.31 -12.31 38.27
C GLU A 535 18.99 -13.52 37.58
N GLY A 536 19.89 -13.21 36.64
CA GLY A 536 20.61 -14.20 35.85
C GLY A 536 19.93 -14.60 34.53
N ALA A 537 18.71 -14.13 34.24
CA ALA A 537 18.06 -14.29 32.94
C ALA A 537 18.01 -12.95 32.18
N SER A 538 18.38 -12.96 30.90
CA SER A 538 18.27 -11.80 30.01
C SER A 538 18.14 -12.24 28.56
N PHE A 539 17.53 -11.39 27.73
CA PHE A 539 17.58 -11.57 26.29
C PHE A 539 18.84 -10.95 25.70
N GLY A 540 19.45 -11.65 24.76
CA GLY A 540 20.50 -11.13 23.91
C GLY A 540 20.02 -10.02 22.96
N PRO A 541 20.94 -9.49 22.14
CA PRO A 541 20.61 -8.49 21.12
C PRO A 541 19.65 -9.07 20.07
N GLU A 542 18.89 -8.21 19.39
CA GLU A 542 18.10 -8.63 18.24
C GLU A 542 19.01 -8.99 17.05
N MET A 543 18.86 -10.21 16.54
CA MET A 543 19.59 -10.72 15.38
C MET A 543 18.63 -10.90 14.22
N LYS A 544 18.86 -10.21 13.10
CA LYS A 544 17.95 -10.25 11.95
C LYS A 544 18.24 -11.46 11.09
N VAL A 545 17.20 -12.18 10.66
CA VAL A 545 17.33 -13.32 9.75
C VAL A 545 17.26 -12.83 8.31
N HIS A 546 18.22 -13.26 7.50
CA HIS A 546 18.24 -13.03 6.06
C HIS A 546 17.74 -14.28 5.33
N PHE A 547 16.64 -14.13 4.59
CA PHE A 547 16.12 -15.14 3.68
C PHE A 547 16.62 -14.80 2.26
N ASP A 548 17.20 -15.79 1.57
CA ASP A 548 17.82 -15.59 0.26
C ASP A 548 16.75 -15.24 -0.79
N GLY A 549 16.55 -13.94 -1.03
CA GLY A 549 15.61 -13.50 -2.07
C GLY A 549 15.13 -12.06 -1.98
N ARG A 550 14.98 -11.45 -0.80
CA ARG A 550 14.52 -10.07 -0.67
C ARG A 550 14.94 -9.42 0.68
N TRP A 551 14.97 -8.08 0.66
CA TRP A 551 14.79 -7.15 1.79
C TRP A 551 16.03 -6.55 2.48
N GLU A 552 16.77 -5.71 1.74
CA GLU A 552 17.49 -4.58 2.36
C GLU A 552 16.62 -3.30 2.25
N GLY A 553 16.15 -2.76 3.39
CA GLY A 553 15.68 -1.36 3.46
C GLY A 553 14.26 -1.04 3.93
N PHE A 554 13.47 -2.00 4.43
CA PHE A 554 12.11 -1.71 4.90
C PHE A 554 12.11 -1.25 6.38
N GLU A 555 12.05 0.06 6.62
CA GLU A 555 11.80 0.65 7.95
C GLU A 555 10.28 0.84 8.10
N THR A 556 9.66 0.25 9.12
CA THR A 556 8.20 0.34 9.29
C THR A 556 7.78 1.71 9.84
N ALA A 557 6.58 2.19 9.50
CA ALA A 557 6.05 3.47 10.01
C ALA A 557 6.14 3.61 11.54
N THR A 558 5.94 2.50 12.28
CA THR A 558 6.04 2.47 13.74
C THR A 558 7.47 2.64 14.25
N GLU A 559 8.47 2.08 13.54
CA GLU A 559 9.90 2.18 13.90
C GLU A 559 10.40 3.63 13.84
N PHE A 560 9.90 4.41 12.88
CA PHE A 560 10.22 5.83 12.75
C PHE A 560 9.51 6.70 13.80
N VAL A 561 8.25 6.40 14.13
CA VAL A 561 7.50 7.10 15.20
C VAL A 561 8.20 6.90 16.55
N LEU A 562 8.56 5.65 16.87
CA LEU A 562 9.27 5.31 18.12
C LEU A 562 10.68 5.91 18.21
N ARG A 563 11.34 6.20 17.08
CA ARG A 563 12.63 6.92 17.05
C ARG A 563 12.50 8.45 17.12
N SER A 564 11.31 8.98 16.87
CA SER A 564 11.05 10.43 16.86
C SER A 564 10.50 10.95 18.20
N PHE A 565 10.16 10.04 19.11
CA PHE A 565 9.95 10.27 20.54
C PHE A 565 11.17 9.76 21.31
#